data_AF-A0A975PEV2-F1
#
_entry.id   AF-A0A975PEV2-F1
#
_cell.length_a   1.000
_cell.length_b   1.000
_cell.length_c   1.000
_cell.angle_alpha   90.00
_cell.angle_beta   90.00
_cell.angle_gamma   90.00
#
_symmetry.space_group_name_H-M   'P 1'
#
loop_
_entity.id
_entity.type
_entity.pdbx_description
1 polymer ?
#
loop_
_entity_poly.entity_id
_entity_poly.type
_entity_poly.pdbx_seq_one_letter_code
_entity_poly.pdbx_strand_id
1 'polypeptide(L)'
;MTTNTLPQPTVNARTVLLPYLLVLVAATAAIQAAIAFTGGDITLLAGILTALVAAGIAVWFWRNYRKLTKIRFGLAIAHTLAFVTVTASFNLHAVIRALSLGSTGGADGAAAHELLSTPWFGATLVMSAAWGAGLLVHLAGVVLGRGWED
;
A
#
# COMPACT_ATOMS: atom_id res chain seq x y z
N MET A 1 -1.71 32.25 36.15
CA MET A 1 -2.85 31.83 35.30
C MET A 1 -2.54 30.44 34.78
N THR A 2 -3.07 29.40 35.42
CA THR A 2 -2.84 28.00 35.05
C THR A 2 -3.90 27.58 34.03
N THR A 3 -3.53 27.48 32.77
CA THR A 3 -4.40 26.87 31.75
C THR A 3 -4.52 25.39 32.05
N ASN A 4 -5.65 24.97 32.61
CA ASN A 4 -6.06 23.57 32.65
C ASN A 4 -6.19 23.07 31.19
N THR A 5 -5.17 22.39 30.69
CA THR A 5 -5.29 21.62 29.45
C THR A 5 -6.25 20.47 29.70
N LEU A 6 -7.47 20.59 29.18
CA LEU A 6 -8.44 19.51 29.18
C LEU A 6 -7.79 18.27 28.53
N PRO A 7 -7.99 17.06 29.09
CA PRO A 7 -7.51 15.82 28.48
C PRO A 7 -8.01 15.75 27.03
N GLN A 8 -7.09 15.72 26.08
CA GLN A 8 -7.46 15.54 24.67
C GLN A 8 -8.15 14.18 24.52
N PRO A 9 -9.32 14.11 23.86
CA PRO A 9 -9.99 12.83 23.67
C PRO A 9 -9.06 11.88 22.92
N THR A 10 -8.71 10.78 23.59
CA THR A 10 -7.79 9.77 23.05
C THR A 10 -8.52 8.98 21.97
N VAL A 11 -8.09 9.14 20.72
CA VAL A 11 -8.59 8.29 19.63
C VAL A 11 -7.90 6.94 19.75
N ASN A 12 -8.67 5.87 19.92
CA ASN A 12 -8.14 4.52 19.91
C ASN A 12 -7.66 4.17 18.49
N ALA A 13 -6.34 4.08 18.30
CA ALA A 13 -5.75 3.80 17.00
C ALA A 13 -6.19 2.44 16.43
N ARG A 14 -6.37 1.43 17.28
CA ARG A 14 -6.77 0.08 16.87
C ARG A 14 -8.15 0.07 16.21
N THR A 15 -9.11 0.82 16.73
CA THR A 15 -10.47 0.85 16.17
C THR A 15 -10.57 1.57 14.83
N VAL A 16 -9.55 2.36 14.47
CA VAL A 16 -9.46 3.06 13.19
C VAL A 16 -8.60 2.29 12.19
N LEU A 17 -7.38 1.90 12.59
CA LEU A 17 -6.36 1.35 11.70
C LEU A 17 -6.55 -0.14 11.42
N LEU A 18 -7.04 -0.93 12.38
CA LEU A 18 -7.21 -2.38 12.18
C LEU A 18 -8.27 -2.70 11.12
N PRO A 19 -9.48 -2.12 11.14
CA PRO A 19 -10.46 -2.37 10.08
C PRO A 19 -9.94 -1.95 8.71
N TYR A 20 -9.21 -0.83 8.64
CA TYR A 20 -8.59 -0.35 7.42
C TYR A 20 -7.56 -1.35 6.86
N LEU A 21 -6.66 -1.84 7.71
CA LEU A 21 -5.69 -2.87 7.33
C LEU A 21 -6.38 -4.14 6.82
N LEU A 22 -7.39 -4.64 7.52
CA LEU A 22 -8.09 -5.87 7.13
C LEU A 22 -8.77 -5.73 5.78
N VAL A 23 -9.41 -4.58 5.53
CA VAL A 23 -10.04 -4.28 4.23
C VAL A 23 -8.98 -4.19 3.12
N LEU A 24 -7.83 -3.56 3.37
CA LEU A 24 -6.74 -3.50 2.40
C LEU A 24 -6.18 -4.88 2.06
N VAL A 25 -5.94 -5.71 3.08
CA VAL A 25 -5.45 -7.08 2.89
C VAL A 25 -6.45 -7.89 2.08
N ALA A 26 -7.74 -7.83 2.43
CA ALA A 26 -8.77 -8.53 1.68
C ALA A 26 -8.88 -8.05 0.22
N ALA A 27 -8.87 -6.73 -0.01
CA ALA A 27 -8.97 -6.15 -1.34
C ALA A 27 -7.76 -6.48 -2.22
N THR A 28 -6.55 -6.39 -1.68
CA THR A 28 -5.33 -6.76 -2.40
C THR A 28 -5.24 -8.26 -2.65
N ALA A 29 -5.63 -9.10 -1.69
CA ALA A 29 -5.71 -10.54 -1.89
C ALA A 29 -6.68 -10.90 -3.03
N ALA A 30 -7.84 -10.23 -3.11
CA ALA A 30 -8.78 -10.41 -4.22
C ALA A 30 -8.19 -10.00 -5.58
N ILE A 31 -7.42 -8.91 -5.63
CA ILE A 31 -6.68 -8.51 -6.85
C ILE A 31 -5.65 -9.57 -7.23
N GLN A 32 -4.84 -10.04 -6.28
CA GLN A 32 -3.83 -11.06 -6.55
C GLN A 32 -4.46 -12.38 -7.03
N ALA A 33 -5.60 -12.77 -6.46
CA ALA A 33 -6.37 -13.92 -6.91
C ALA A 33 -6.89 -13.72 -8.35
N ALA A 34 -7.45 -12.54 -8.67
CA ALA A 34 -7.93 -12.23 -10.02
C ALA A 34 -6.80 -12.29 -11.06
N ILE A 35 -5.60 -11.78 -10.72
CA ILE A 35 -4.41 -11.90 -11.56
C ILE A 35 -4.06 -13.38 -11.75
N ALA A 36 -3.97 -14.15 -10.67
CA ALA A 36 -3.64 -15.58 -10.74
C ALA A 36 -4.62 -16.38 -11.62
N PHE A 37 -5.92 -16.11 -11.52
CA PHE A 37 -6.94 -16.78 -12.33
C PHE A 37 -6.98 -16.34 -13.80
N THR A 38 -6.37 -15.20 -14.15
CA THR A 38 -6.31 -14.68 -15.52
C THR A 38 -4.98 -15.01 -16.22
N GLY A 39 -4.31 -16.09 -15.78
CA GLY A 39 -3.00 -16.50 -16.33
C GLY A 39 -1.81 -15.77 -15.71
N GLY A 40 -2.06 -14.96 -14.68
CA GLY A 40 -1.07 -14.18 -13.94
C GLY A 40 -0.61 -12.90 -14.65
N ASP A 41 -1.20 -12.55 -15.79
CA ASP A 41 -0.96 -11.27 -16.45
C ASP A 41 -1.70 -10.15 -15.72
N ILE A 42 -1.12 -8.96 -15.68
CA ILE A 42 -1.82 -7.78 -15.21
C ILE A 42 -2.74 -7.29 -16.33
N THR A 43 -3.99 -7.72 -16.26
CA THR A 43 -5.05 -7.35 -17.19
C THR A 43 -5.66 -5.98 -16.86
N LEU A 44 -6.50 -5.47 -17.77
CA LEU A 44 -7.29 -4.26 -17.53
C LEU A 44 -8.16 -4.37 -16.26
N LEU A 45 -8.71 -5.55 -15.99
CA LEU A 45 -9.50 -5.81 -14.77
C LEU A 45 -8.65 -5.59 -13.51
N ALA A 46 -7.44 -6.18 -13.46
CA ALA A 46 -6.53 -6.00 -12.34
C ALA A 46 -6.15 -4.53 -12.16
N GLY A 47 -5.89 -3.82 -13.27
CA GLY A 47 -5.66 -2.38 -13.27
C GLY A 47 -6.82 -1.57 -12.68
N ILE A 48 -8.06 -1.84 -13.12
CA ILE A 48 -9.27 -1.17 -12.61
C ILE A 48 -9.47 -1.46 -11.12
N LEU A 49 -9.35 -2.71 -10.68
CA LEU A 49 -9.49 -3.07 -9.27
C LEU A 49 -8.44 -2.37 -8.41
N THR A 50 -7.21 -2.26 -8.91
CA THR A 50 -6.12 -1.55 -8.23
C THR A 50 -6.41 -0.05 -8.14
N ALA A 51 -6.91 0.57 -9.21
CA ALA A 51 -7.34 1.96 -9.21
C ALA A 51 -8.50 2.21 -8.24
N LEU A 52 -9.46 1.29 -8.13
CA LEU A 52 -10.54 1.34 -7.15
C LEU A 52 -10.03 1.25 -5.71
N VAL A 53 -9.03 0.39 -5.44
CA VAL A 53 -8.36 0.34 -4.13
C VAL A 53 -7.67 1.66 -3.82
N ALA A 54 -6.93 2.23 -4.77
CA ALA A 54 -6.27 3.53 -4.61
C ALA A 54 -7.28 4.66 -4.33
N ALA A 55 -8.39 4.70 -5.07
CA ALA A 55 -9.48 5.65 -4.82
C ALA A 55 -10.14 5.43 -3.45
N GLY A 56 -10.36 4.16 -3.08
CA GLY A 56 -10.87 3.78 -1.77
C GLY A 56 -9.98 4.24 -0.61
N ILE A 57 -8.67 4.08 -0.76
CA ILE A 57 -7.66 4.61 0.17
C ILE A 57 -7.78 6.13 0.30
N ALA A 58 -7.79 6.85 -0.83
CA ALA A 58 -7.90 8.31 -0.83
C ALA A 58 -9.18 8.80 -0.14
N VAL A 59 -10.32 8.18 -0.46
CA VAL A 59 -11.61 8.49 0.18
C VAL A 59 -11.60 8.16 1.67
N TRP A 60 -11.02 7.03 2.06
CA TRP A 60 -10.91 6.64 3.46
C TRP A 60 -10.03 7.61 4.25
N PHE A 61 -8.90 8.02 3.67
CA PHE A 61 -8.01 9.05 4.23
C PHE A 61 -8.74 10.36 4.45
N TRP A 62 -9.45 10.84 3.43
CA TRP A 62 -10.23 12.07 3.51
C TRP A 62 -11.25 12.00 4.65
N ARG A 63 -12.05 10.93 4.72
CA ARG A 63 -13.10 10.75 5.73
C ARG A 63 -12.54 10.62 7.15
N ASN A 64 -11.35 10.04 7.31
CA ASN A 64 -10.75 9.79 8.62
C ASN A 64 -9.65 10.79 8.99
N TYR A 65 -9.38 11.80 8.16
CA TYR A 65 -8.29 12.77 8.33
C TYR A 65 -8.23 13.35 9.75
N ARG A 66 -9.36 13.85 10.25
CA ARG A 66 -9.45 14.44 11.61
C ARG A 66 -9.19 13.45 12.75
N LYS A 67 -9.41 12.15 12.53
CA LYS A 67 -9.10 11.10 13.52
C LYS A 67 -7.61 10.74 13.44
N LEU A 68 -7.08 10.63 12.23
CA LEU A 68 -5.68 10.30 11.97
C LEU A 68 -4.72 11.38 12.50
N THR A 69 -5.08 12.66 12.43
CA THR A 69 -4.26 13.75 13.00
C THR A 69 -4.22 13.77 14.54
N LYS A 70 -5.16 13.07 15.19
CA LYS A 70 -5.18 12.89 16.65
C LYS A 70 -4.40 11.65 17.10
N ILE A 71 -4.18 10.69 16.21
CA ILE A 71 -3.33 9.52 16.47
C ILE A 71 -1.87 9.93 16.21
N ARG A 72 -0.96 9.63 17.14
CA ARG A 72 0.47 9.87 16.94
C ARG A 72 0.92 9.11 15.68
N PHE A 73 1.46 9.84 14.71
CA PHE A 73 1.87 9.34 13.39
C PHE A 73 0.76 8.70 12.56
N GLY A 74 -0.53 8.97 12.85
CA GLY A 74 -1.65 8.25 12.24
C GLY A 74 -1.69 8.29 10.71
N LEU A 75 -1.41 9.45 10.10
CA LEU A 75 -1.36 9.58 8.63
C LEU A 75 -0.20 8.77 8.03
N ALA A 76 0.99 8.82 8.63
CA ALA A 76 2.15 8.07 8.17
C ALA A 76 1.91 6.57 8.31
N ILE A 77 1.41 6.10 9.45
CA ILE A 77 1.08 4.69 9.66
C ILE A 77 0.04 4.22 8.64
N ALA A 78 -1.04 4.99 8.43
CA ALA A 78 -2.06 4.61 7.44
C ALA A 78 -1.48 4.51 6.02
N HIS A 79 -0.53 5.39 5.64
CA HIS A 79 0.12 5.31 4.33
C HIS A 79 1.07 4.12 4.28
N THR A 80 1.84 3.86 5.34
CA THR A 80 2.71 2.68 5.44
C THR A 80 1.91 1.40 5.26
N LEU A 81 0.76 1.26 5.92
CA LEU A 81 -0.11 0.09 5.75
C LEU A 81 -0.58 -0.04 4.30
N ALA A 82 -1.01 1.05 3.67
CA ALA A 82 -1.41 1.06 2.27
C ALA A 82 -0.26 0.64 1.34
N PHE A 83 0.90 1.28 1.49
CA PHE A 83 2.10 1.01 0.71
C PHE A 83 2.54 -0.43 0.87
N VAL A 84 2.75 -0.91 2.10
CA VAL A 84 3.24 -2.27 2.34
C VAL A 84 2.22 -3.29 1.82
N THR A 85 0.93 -3.15 2.12
CA THR A 85 -0.06 -4.14 1.68
C THR A 85 -0.17 -4.19 0.15
N VAL A 86 -0.27 -3.05 -0.52
CA VAL A 86 -0.41 -3.01 -1.98
C VAL A 86 0.91 -3.43 -2.65
N THR A 87 1.99 -2.71 -2.38
CA THR A 87 3.29 -2.91 -3.04
C THR A 87 3.88 -4.29 -2.74
N ALA A 88 3.85 -4.76 -1.50
CA ALA A 88 4.40 -6.09 -1.19
C ALA A 88 3.57 -7.20 -1.83
N SER A 89 2.23 -7.05 -1.95
CA SER A 89 1.41 -8.05 -2.62
C SER A 89 1.77 -8.23 -4.10
N PHE A 90 1.97 -7.12 -4.82
CA PHE A 90 2.38 -7.15 -6.22
C PHE A 90 3.82 -7.65 -6.39
N ASN A 91 4.75 -7.19 -5.57
CA ASN A 91 6.14 -7.67 -5.63
C ASN A 91 6.25 -9.16 -5.28
N LEU A 92 5.49 -9.63 -4.29
CA LEU A 92 5.46 -11.05 -3.93
C LEU A 92 4.92 -11.91 -5.08
N HIS A 93 3.82 -11.48 -5.72
CA HIS A 93 3.27 -12.19 -6.88
C HIS A 93 4.28 -12.20 -8.04
N ALA A 94 4.91 -11.07 -8.33
CA ALA A 94 5.94 -10.95 -9.36
C ALA A 94 7.13 -11.90 -9.09
N VAL A 95 7.58 -12.00 -7.83
CA VAL A 95 8.64 -12.93 -7.42
C VAL A 95 8.21 -14.39 -7.62
N ILE A 96 7.02 -14.76 -7.17
CA ILE A 96 6.49 -16.13 -7.35
C ILE A 96 6.44 -16.48 -8.84
N ARG A 97 6.01 -15.54 -9.68
CA ARG A 97 5.91 -15.72 -11.13
C ARG A 97 7.28 -15.79 -11.82
N ALA A 98 8.22 -14.94 -11.42
CA ALA A 98 9.59 -15.01 -11.95
C ALA A 98 10.26 -16.35 -11.60
N LEU A 99 10.03 -16.86 -10.38
CA LEU A 99 10.52 -18.17 -9.95
C LEU A 99 9.85 -19.32 -10.72
N SER A 100 8.56 -19.23 -11.02
CA SER A 100 7.87 -20.28 -11.80
C SER A 100 8.31 -20.33 -13.26
N LEU A 101 8.63 -19.19 -13.87
CA LEU A 101 9.20 -19.12 -15.23
C LEU A 101 10.63 -19.68 -15.27
N GLY A 102 11.43 -19.43 -14.23
CA GLY A 102 12.79 -19.97 -14.13
C GLY A 102 12.84 -21.47 -13.85
N SER A 103 11.92 -22.01 -13.04
CA SER A 103 11.91 -23.44 -12.67
C SER A 103 11.37 -24.36 -13.75
N THR A 104 10.59 -23.85 -14.69
CA THR A 104 9.97 -24.63 -15.77
C THR A 104 10.83 -24.78 -17.02
N GLY A 105 12.12 -24.37 -16.97
CA GLY A 105 13.01 -24.39 -18.12
C GLY A 105 12.62 -23.37 -19.19
N GLY A 106 12.01 -22.25 -18.79
CA GLY A 106 11.68 -21.15 -19.69
C GLY A 106 12.91 -20.64 -20.45
N ALA A 107 12.68 -20.02 -21.60
CA ALA A 107 13.75 -19.45 -22.42
C ALA A 107 14.62 -18.48 -21.61
N ASP A 108 15.92 -18.42 -21.93
CA ASP A 108 16.85 -17.47 -21.32
C ASP A 108 16.26 -16.05 -21.36
N GLY A 109 16.12 -15.44 -20.19
CA GLY A 109 15.57 -14.09 -20.06
C GLY A 109 14.04 -13.99 -19.94
N ALA A 110 13.29 -15.11 -19.86
CA ALA A 110 11.83 -15.07 -19.71
C ALA A 110 11.36 -14.27 -18.48
N ALA A 111 12.01 -14.46 -17.32
CA ALA A 111 11.71 -13.68 -16.12
C ALA A 111 12.04 -12.18 -16.29
N ALA A 112 13.13 -11.86 -17.01
CA ALA A 112 13.49 -10.47 -17.28
C ALA A 112 12.49 -9.81 -18.23
N HIS A 113 12.07 -10.51 -19.29
CA HIS A 113 11.01 -10.04 -20.19
C HIS A 113 9.73 -9.78 -19.40
N GLU A 114 9.31 -10.74 -18.57
CA GLU A 114 8.12 -10.63 -17.73
C GLU A 114 8.15 -9.39 -16.84
N LEU A 115 9.26 -9.15 -16.14
CA LEU A 115 9.35 -8.04 -15.17
C LEU A 115 9.59 -6.68 -15.80
N LEU A 116 10.27 -6.61 -16.95
CA LEU A 116 10.75 -5.35 -17.54
C LEU A 116 9.96 -4.90 -18.77
N SER A 117 9.33 -5.83 -19.49
CA SER A 117 8.67 -5.55 -20.78
C SER A 117 7.14 -5.69 -20.74
N THR A 118 6.58 -6.05 -19.58
CA THR A 118 5.12 -6.19 -19.39
C THR A 118 4.62 -5.18 -18.35
N PRO A 119 3.28 -5.08 -18.12
CA PRO A 119 2.73 -4.21 -17.10
C PRO A 119 3.21 -4.52 -15.67
N TRP A 120 3.84 -5.67 -15.42
CA TRP A 120 4.53 -5.96 -14.15
C TRP A 120 5.58 -4.90 -13.80
N PHE A 121 6.26 -4.31 -14.79
CA PHE A 121 7.18 -3.19 -14.55
C PHE A 121 6.46 -2.01 -13.89
N GLY A 122 5.29 -1.67 -14.40
CA GLY A 122 4.46 -0.60 -13.85
C GLY A 122 3.98 -0.93 -12.43
N ALA A 123 3.45 -2.14 -12.24
CA ALA A 123 2.86 -2.55 -10.96
C ALA A 123 3.89 -2.82 -9.87
N THR A 124 5.13 -3.17 -10.22
CA THR A 124 6.21 -3.36 -9.24
C THR A 124 7.04 -2.09 -9.09
N LEU A 125 7.70 -1.61 -10.14
CA LEU A 125 8.66 -0.52 -10.03
C LEU A 125 7.98 0.86 -9.96
N VAL A 126 7.18 1.21 -10.97
CA VAL A 126 6.59 2.55 -11.08
C VAL A 126 5.64 2.83 -9.91
N MET A 127 4.79 1.86 -9.57
CA MET A 127 3.87 1.98 -8.45
C MET A 127 4.62 2.08 -7.11
N SER A 128 5.65 1.26 -6.87
CA SER A 128 6.48 1.37 -5.66
C SER A 128 7.13 2.74 -5.54
N ALA A 129 7.65 3.29 -6.64
CA ALA A 129 8.28 4.59 -6.66
C ALA A 129 7.27 5.71 -6.34
N ALA A 130 6.10 5.70 -7.00
CA ALA A 130 5.07 6.72 -6.80
C ALA A 130 4.51 6.70 -5.37
N TRP A 131 4.17 5.52 -4.85
CA TRP A 131 3.63 5.39 -3.49
C TRP A 131 4.72 5.60 -2.44
N GLY A 132 5.95 5.14 -2.71
CA GLY A 132 7.10 5.36 -1.85
C GLY A 132 7.46 6.84 -1.70
N ALA A 133 7.36 7.62 -2.79
CA ALA A 133 7.50 9.07 -2.73
C ALA A 133 6.41 9.72 -1.86
N GLY A 134 5.15 9.28 -2.01
CA GLY A 134 4.05 9.73 -1.15
C GLY A 134 4.26 9.38 0.33
N LEU A 135 4.77 8.19 0.62
CA LEU A 135 5.12 7.76 1.97
C LEU A 135 6.28 8.58 2.54
N LEU A 136 7.32 8.86 1.75
CA LEU A 136 8.45 9.70 2.14
C LEU A 136 7.98 11.08 2.59
N VAL A 137 7.02 11.69 1.87
CA VAL A 137 6.43 12.98 2.28
C VAL A 137 5.77 12.88 3.66
N HIS A 138 5.01 11.81 3.92
CA HIS A 138 4.36 11.62 5.23
C HIS A 138 5.37 11.39 6.36
N LEU A 139 6.43 10.62 6.10
CA LEU A 139 7.50 10.37 7.07
C LEU A 139 8.33 11.62 7.33
N ALA A 140 8.67 12.40 6.29
CA ALA A 140 9.33 13.69 6.44
C ALA A 140 8.47 14.65 7.30
N GLY A 141 7.16 14.69 7.06
CA GLY A 141 6.23 15.46 7.89
C GLY A 141 6.19 15.01 9.35
N VAL A 142 6.37 13.71 9.62
CA VAL A 142 6.51 13.18 10.99
C VAL A 142 7.80 13.68 11.64
N VAL A 143 8.94 13.56 10.95
CA VAL A 143 10.26 13.96 11.46
C VAL A 143 10.33 15.47 11.71
N LEU A 144 9.84 16.29 10.78
CA LEU A 144 9.86 17.75 10.87
C LEU A 144 8.80 18.32 11.83
N GLY A 145 7.75 17.55 12.10
CA GLY A 145 6.60 17.98 12.89
C GLY A 145 6.80 17.80 14.38
N ARG A 146 6.20 16.73 14.93
CA ARG A 146 6.14 16.50 16.38
C ARG A 146 7.41 15.84 16.97
N GLY A 147 8.44 15.61 16.14
CA GLY A 147 9.58 14.78 16.52
C GLY A 147 9.22 13.29 16.57
N TRP A 148 10.24 12.43 16.50
CA TRP A 148 10.09 10.98 16.65
C TRP A 148 10.09 10.57 18.13
N GLU A 149 10.97 11.20 18.91
CA GLU A 149 11.16 11.01 20.35
C GLU A 149 10.40 12.13 21.07
N ASP A 150 9.48 11.72 21.95
CA ASP A 150 8.58 12.47 22.88
C ASP A 150 7.23 11.75 22.95
#